data_AF-A0A098EZ19-F1
#
_entry.id   AF-A0A098EZ19-F1
#
_cell.length_a   1.000
_cell.length_b   1.000
_cell.length_c   1.000
_cell.angle_alpha   90.00
_cell.angle_beta   90.00
_cell.angle_gamma   90.00
#
_symmetry.space_group_name_H-M   'P 1'
#
loop_
_entity.id
_entity.type
_entity.pdbx_description
1 polymer ?
#
loop_
_entity_poly.entity_id
_entity_poly.type
_entity_poly.pdbx_seq_one_letter_code
_entity_poly.pdbx_strand_id
1 'polypeptide(L)'
;MENLTTNYDFKKILLGSNYIDDGNPIKNILLAKDDKNYRDKSDNYFNYKYSKLGHIENYQLIENVFRTLLPNSNSDYKDIANSFFTTYKCYLQIMYPEIFMPNGTTKDKDKDTLKKPIYEEENPTPARHYPPFVTGKDKVIHEKYLTYYKKYFPSLKVDKGMKWVEFLTINFEFFSKVHNVEELQRFAVLTHTIGNIVTVPYGFNAGRGHNDYWDWGLKLLQCFLEPIGAWENFVNIYHLSCYVDNEYEVIPYWENHLAPNIRLLPKNEFDIIRFLKHVNFCIEKRGENMMNDFNKKRSD
;
A
#
# COMPACT_ATOMS: atom_id res chain seq x y z
N MET A 1 -31.51 -7.17 0.53
CA MET A 1 -30.11 -6.69 0.42
C MET A 1 -29.21 -7.82 0.88
N GLU A 2 -28.98 -8.79 0.00
CA GLU A 2 -28.12 -9.94 0.28
C GLU A 2 -26.85 -9.81 -0.57
N ASN A 3 -25.71 -9.93 0.11
CA ASN A 3 -24.42 -10.39 -0.42
C ASN A 3 -23.76 -9.57 -1.54
N LEU A 4 -23.33 -8.35 -1.19
CA LEU A 4 -21.99 -7.89 -1.56
C LEU A 4 -21.03 -8.53 -0.55
N THR A 5 -20.58 -9.76 -0.82
CA THR A 5 -19.82 -10.54 0.17
C THR A 5 -18.50 -9.84 0.50
N THR A 6 -18.37 -9.40 1.74
CA THR A 6 -17.15 -8.91 2.40
C THR A 6 -15.92 -9.79 2.17
N ASN A 7 -16.10 -11.05 1.75
CA ASN A 7 -15.05 -12.05 1.51
C ASN A 7 -13.93 -11.66 0.52
N TYR A 8 -14.07 -10.62 -0.30
CA TYR A 8 -13.03 -10.22 -1.26
C TYR A 8 -12.41 -8.84 -1.03
N ASP A 9 -12.88 -8.06 -0.06
CA ASP A 9 -12.39 -6.71 0.21
C ASP A 9 -11.78 -6.61 1.61
N PHE A 10 -10.53 -7.06 1.71
CA PHE A 10 -9.77 -7.08 2.96
C PHE A 10 -9.63 -5.68 3.58
N LYS A 11 -9.53 -4.61 2.78
CA LYS A 11 -9.47 -3.24 3.28
C LYS A 11 -10.80 -2.81 3.90
N LYS A 12 -11.93 -3.14 3.27
CA LYS A 12 -13.25 -2.85 3.84
C LYS A 12 -13.49 -3.59 5.16
N ILE A 13 -13.02 -4.84 5.26
CA ILE A 13 -13.07 -5.58 6.54
C ILE A 13 -12.17 -4.90 7.58
N LEU A 14 -10.95 -4.52 7.19
CA LEU A 14 -10.02 -3.79 8.07
C LEU A 14 -10.61 -2.51 8.65
N LEU A 15 -11.44 -1.80 7.88
CA LEU A 15 -12.03 -0.52 8.26
C LEU A 15 -13.37 -0.64 9.00
N GLY A 16 -13.97 -1.84 9.04
CA GLY A 16 -15.24 -2.08 9.73
C GLY A 16 -16.39 -1.17 9.29
N SER A 17 -17.31 -0.90 10.22
CA SER A 17 -18.45 0.00 9.99
C SER A 17 -18.05 1.47 9.84
N ASN A 18 -16.82 1.87 10.16
CA ASN A 18 -16.31 3.24 9.93
C ASN A 18 -16.08 3.55 8.44
N TYR A 19 -16.22 2.55 7.57
CA TYR A 19 -16.42 2.75 6.14
C TYR A 19 -17.85 3.27 5.89
N ILE A 20 -18.16 4.47 6.42
CA ILE A 20 -19.44 5.15 6.17
C ILE A 20 -19.24 6.17 5.06
N ASP A 21 -19.99 5.94 3.99
CA ASP A 21 -20.24 6.85 2.87
C ASP A 21 -21.13 8.02 3.36
N ASP A 22 -20.57 8.92 4.17
CA ASP A 22 -21.26 10.12 4.68
C ASP A 22 -21.38 11.20 3.57
N GLY A 23 -21.88 10.79 2.40
CA GLY A 23 -22.32 11.68 1.32
C GLY A 23 -21.21 12.26 0.44
N ASN A 24 -19.94 11.88 0.63
CA ASN A 24 -18.84 12.26 -0.26
C ASN A 24 -18.04 11.02 -0.69
N PRO A 25 -18.00 10.70 -2.00
CA PRO A 25 -17.46 9.43 -2.46
C PRO A 25 -15.93 9.42 -2.42
N ILE A 26 -15.34 8.63 -1.51
CA ILE A 26 -14.11 7.90 -1.81
C ILE A 26 -14.52 6.44 -2.03
N LYS A 27 -14.93 6.17 -3.27
CA LYS A 27 -15.28 4.84 -3.74
C LYS A 27 -14.03 3.98 -3.67
N ASN A 28 -14.05 3.03 -2.73
CA ASN A 28 -13.01 2.02 -2.60
C ASN A 28 -12.91 1.25 -3.93
N ILE A 29 -11.71 1.27 -4.51
CA ILE A 29 -11.33 0.68 -5.79
C ILE A 29 -11.54 -0.84 -5.85
N LEU A 30 -11.76 -1.50 -4.71
CA LEU A 30 -12.05 -2.94 -4.65
C LEU A 30 -13.51 -3.29 -4.97
N LEU A 31 -14.40 -2.30 -5.15
CA LEU A 31 -15.82 -2.50 -5.48
C LEU A 31 -16.18 -2.49 -6.97
N ALA A 32 -15.22 -2.27 -7.89
CA ALA A 32 -15.55 -2.19 -9.32
C ALA A 32 -15.48 -3.51 -10.08
N LYS A 33 -15.77 -4.61 -9.38
CA LYS A 33 -15.92 -5.90 -10.03
C LYS A 33 -17.35 -6.16 -10.54
N ASP A 34 -18.34 -5.40 -10.08
CA ASP A 34 -19.73 -5.52 -10.53
C ASP A 34 -20.20 -4.23 -11.22
N ASP A 35 -20.63 -4.36 -12.48
CA ASP A 35 -21.18 -3.31 -13.37
C ASP A 35 -22.29 -2.42 -12.77
N LYS A 36 -22.77 -2.73 -11.56
CA LYS A 36 -23.85 -1.98 -10.87
C LYS A 36 -23.38 -0.67 -10.22
N ASN A 37 -22.08 -0.55 -9.90
CA ASN A 37 -21.49 0.66 -9.32
C ASN A 37 -20.81 1.56 -10.36
N TYR A 38 -20.85 1.14 -11.62
CA TYR A 38 -20.42 1.86 -12.80
C TYR A 38 -21.48 2.91 -13.17
N ARG A 39 -21.08 4.18 -13.28
CA ARG A 39 -21.88 5.21 -13.97
C ARG A 39 -20.95 6.01 -14.86
N ASP A 40 -20.68 5.45 -16.04
CA ASP A 40 -20.24 6.23 -17.19
C ASP A 40 -21.46 6.78 -17.92
N LYS A 41 -21.54 8.10 -18.00
CA LYS A 41 -22.16 8.83 -19.10
C LYS A 41 -21.24 10.04 -19.30
N SER A 42 -20.48 10.21 -20.37
CA SER A 42 -20.48 9.56 -21.68
C SER A 42 -19.17 9.90 -22.41
N ASP A 43 -18.72 8.93 -23.20
CA ASP A 43 -18.06 9.05 -24.51
C ASP A 43 -16.79 9.90 -24.60
N ASN A 44 -15.72 9.32 -24.07
CA ASN A 44 -14.44 9.13 -24.78
C ASN A 44 -13.26 9.32 -23.81
N TYR A 45 -12.94 8.24 -23.10
CA TYR A 45 -11.68 8.04 -22.37
C TYR A 45 -10.46 7.90 -23.31
N PHE A 46 -10.55 8.41 -24.55
CA PHE A 46 -10.01 7.86 -25.80
C PHE A 46 -8.84 6.85 -25.69
N ASN A 47 -9.21 5.57 -25.86
CA ASN A 47 -8.42 4.51 -26.47
C ASN A 47 -7.21 3.92 -25.71
N TYR A 48 -7.46 3.34 -24.54
CA TYR A 48 -6.60 2.32 -23.93
C TYR A 48 -6.89 0.89 -24.48
N LYS A 49 -6.86 0.73 -25.81
CA LYS A 49 -7.37 -0.47 -26.52
C LYS A 49 -6.57 -1.78 -26.31
N TYR A 50 -5.56 -1.81 -25.42
CA TYR A 50 -4.67 -2.97 -25.26
C TYR A 50 -4.53 -3.53 -23.83
N SER A 51 -5.09 -2.90 -22.79
CA SER A 51 -5.08 -3.47 -21.44
C SER A 51 -6.41 -4.16 -21.13
N LYS A 52 -6.43 -5.50 -21.17
CA LYS A 52 -7.53 -6.34 -20.62
C LYS A 52 -7.61 -6.31 -19.08
N LEU A 53 -7.14 -5.24 -18.45
CA LEU A 53 -7.03 -5.10 -17.01
C LEU A 53 -7.69 -3.76 -16.66
N GLY A 54 -8.88 -3.85 -16.06
CA GLY A 54 -9.67 -2.68 -15.69
C GLY A 54 -8.87 -1.75 -14.78
N HIS A 55 -8.78 -0.48 -15.17
CA HIS A 55 -8.30 0.60 -14.32
C HIS A 55 -9.52 1.27 -13.69
N ILE A 56 -9.64 1.12 -12.37
CA ILE A 56 -10.85 1.38 -11.59
C ILE A 56 -10.73 2.73 -10.89
N GLU A 57 -10.85 3.84 -11.60
CA GLU A 57 -10.65 5.12 -10.93
C GLU A 57 -11.61 6.15 -11.53
N ASN A 58 -12.56 6.65 -10.73
CA ASN A 58 -13.24 7.89 -11.09
C ASN A 58 -12.29 9.04 -10.78
N TYR A 59 -11.34 9.25 -11.70
CA TYR A 59 -10.38 10.33 -11.58
C TYR A 59 -11.01 11.70 -11.83
N GLN A 60 -12.28 11.87 -12.21
CA GLN A 60 -12.72 13.15 -12.77
C GLN A 60 -12.60 14.34 -11.79
N LEU A 61 -12.93 14.13 -10.50
CA LEU A 61 -12.73 15.16 -9.48
C LEU A 61 -11.24 15.44 -9.25
N ILE A 62 -10.43 14.37 -9.18
CA ILE A 62 -8.98 14.43 -9.00
C ILE A 62 -8.33 15.12 -10.20
N GLU A 63 -8.63 14.71 -11.43
CA GLU A 63 -8.21 15.33 -12.68
C GLU A 63 -8.59 16.80 -12.74
N ASN A 64 -9.79 17.18 -12.30
CA ASN A 64 -10.16 18.59 -12.26
C ASN A 64 -9.25 19.38 -11.32
N VAL A 65 -8.97 18.85 -10.12
CA VAL A 65 -8.00 19.46 -9.19
C VAL A 65 -6.61 19.55 -9.84
N PHE A 66 -6.12 18.45 -10.43
CA PHE A 66 -4.83 18.42 -11.11
C PHE A 66 -4.76 19.39 -12.29
N ARG A 67 -5.78 19.46 -13.14
CA ARG A 67 -5.83 20.38 -14.29
C ARG A 67 -5.87 21.84 -13.86
N THR A 68 -6.59 22.16 -12.78
CA THR A 68 -6.64 23.53 -12.23
C THR A 68 -5.33 23.93 -11.55
N LEU A 69 -4.72 23.03 -10.78
CA LEU A 69 -3.48 23.33 -10.07
C LEU A 69 -2.26 23.31 -11.00
N LEU A 70 -2.24 22.36 -11.92
CA LEU A 70 -1.08 21.95 -12.73
C LEU A 70 -1.42 21.90 -14.23
N PRO A 71 -1.91 23.02 -14.84
CA PRO A 71 -2.42 23.04 -16.21
C PRO A 71 -1.38 22.67 -17.28
N ASN A 72 -0.10 22.83 -16.96
CA ASN A 72 1.02 22.51 -17.85
C ASN A 72 1.71 21.18 -17.52
N SER A 73 1.22 20.44 -16.51
CA SER A 73 1.76 19.12 -16.21
C SER A 73 1.24 18.10 -17.22
N ASN A 74 2.12 17.26 -17.77
CA ASN A 74 1.70 16.10 -18.56
C ASN A 74 1.06 15.10 -17.57
N SER A 75 -0.27 15.15 -17.45
CA SER A 75 -1.06 14.48 -16.40
C SER A 75 -1.13 12.96 -16.52
N ASP A 76 -0.51 12.39 -17.56
CA ASP A 76 -0.74 11.00 -17.97
C ASP A 76 -0.02 9.98 -17.08
N TYR A 77 0.97 10.42 -16.29
CA TYR A 77 1.76 9.57 -15.42
C TYR A 77 1.58 9.99 -13.96
N LYS A 78 0.70 9.27 -13.25
CA LYS A 78 0.48 9.42 -11.82
C LYS A 78 0.89 8.13 -11.11
N ASP A 79 1.43 8.28 -9.91
CA ASP A 79 1.74 7.18 -9.00
C ASP A 79 1.15 7.47 -7.61
N ILE A 80 1.14 6.47 -6.74
CA ILE A 80 0.73 6.59 -5.34
C ILE A 80 1.87 6.13 -4.43
N ALA A 81 1.86 6.54 -3.16
CA ALA A 81 2.75 5.94 -2.16
C ALA A 81 2.33 4.48 -1.87
N ASN A 82 2.72 3.56 -2.77
CA ASN A 82 2.25 2.18 -2.79
C ASN A 82 3.07 1.27 -1.86
N SER A 83 2.90 1.44 -0.55
CA SER A 83 3.57 0.59 0.45
C SER A 83 2.61 -0.11 1.41
N PHE A 84 1.30 0.18 1.36
CA PHE A 84 0.30 -0.38 2.30
C PHE A 84 0.42 -1.90 2.48
N PHE A 85 0.39 -2.67 1.38
CA PHE A 85 0.47 -4.12 1.49
C PHE A 85 1.85 -4.58 1.95
N THR A 86 2.94 -3.94 1.51
CA THR A 86 4.28 -4.28 2.00
C THR A 86 4.38 -4.08 3.51
N THR A 87 3.94 -2.93 4.02
CA THR A 87 3.90 -2.61 5.44
C THR A 87 3.01 -3.58 6.21
N TYR A 88 1.79 -3.82 5.75
CA TYR A 88 0.86 -4.75 6.39
C TYR A 88 1.44 -6.16 6.54
N LYS A 89 2.12 -6.66 5.49
CA LYS A 89 2.75 -7.98 5.50
C LYS A 89 3.95 -8.06 6.44
N CYS A 90 4.80 -7.02 6.46
CA CYS A 90 5.87 -6.91 7.45
C CYS A 90 5.29 -6.92 8.87
N TYR A 91 4.21 -6.18 9.09
CA TYR A 91 3.62 -6.07 10.41
C TYR A 91 3.03 -7.40 10.90
N LEU A 92 2.36 -8.15 10.01
CA LEU A 92 1.91 -9.52 10.28
C LEU A 92 3.07 -10.43 10.70
N GLN A 93 4.21 -10.35 10.00
CA GLN A 93 5.40 -11.13 10.34
C GLN A 93 5.93 -10.74 11.73
N ILE A 94 6.04 -9.45 12.04
CA ILE A 94 6.56 -8.98 13.33
C ILE A 94 5.65 -9.40 14.49
N MET A 95 4.33 -9.24 14.33
CA MET A 95 3.37 -9.47 15.44
C MET A 95 2.95 -10.93 15.59
N TYR A 96 3.04 -11.70 14.51
CA TYR A 96 2.67 -13.12 14.48
C TYR A 96 3.76 -13.98 13.82
N PRO A 97 5.00 -13.94 14.33
CA PRO A 97 6.12 -14.57 13.66
C PRO A 97 6.01 -16.10 13.67
N GLU A 98 5.36 -16.71 14.67
CA GLU A 98 5.09 -18.16 14.63
C GLU A 98 4.11 -18.58 13.54
N ILE A 99 3.28 -17.66 13.02
CA ILE A 99 2.32 -17.93 11.95
C ILE A 99 2.96 -17.76 10.59
N PHE A 100 3.73 -16.67 10.41
CA PHE A 100 4.22 -16.25 9.10
C PHE A 100 5.70 -16.57 8.86
N MET A 101 6.47 -16.86 9.90
CA MET A 101 7.90 -17.19 9.79
C MET A 101 8.25 -18.49 10.52
N PRO A 102 7.59 -19.63 10.19
CA PRO A 102 7.97 -20.92 10.75
C PRO A 102 9.35 -21.36 10.23
N ASN A 103 10.03 -22.19 11.03
CA ASN A 103 11.26 -22.84 10.62
C ASN A 103 10.97 -23.94 9.58
N GLY A 104 11.78 -23.98 8.52
CA GLY A 104 11.67 -24.96 7.42
C GLY A 104 11.38 -24.29 6.07
N THR A 105 11.21 -25.10 5.01
CA THR A 105 10.97 -24.58 3.65
C THR A 105 9.74 -25.20 3.00
N THR A 106 9.11 -24.46 2.08
CA THR A 106 8.04 -24.96 1.20
C THR A 106 8.56 -25.54 -0.10
N LYS A 107 9.87 -25.73 -0.28
CA LYS A 107 10.43 -26.29 -1.51
C LYS A 107 10.04 -27.76 -1.64
N ASP A 108 9.57 -28.18 -2.81
CA ASP A 108 9.09 -29.56 -3.06
C ASP A 108 10.11 -30.65 -2.73
N LYS A 109 11.41 -30.34 -2.85
CA LYS A 109 12.51 -31.27 -2.56
C LYS A 109 12.73 -31.51 -1.05
N ASP A 110 12.21 -30.62 -0.23
CA ASP A 110 12.32 -30.67 1.22
C ASP A 110 11.14 -31.48 1.77
N LYS A 111 11.42 -32.60 2.44
CA LYS A 111 10.38 -33.43 3.07
C LYS A 111 10.07 -33.00 4.50
N ASP A 112 10.85 -32.09 5.07
CA ASP A 112 10.67 -31.66 6.44
C ASP A 112 9.40 -30.84 6.61
N THR A 113 8.76 -31.06 7.75
CA THR A 113 7.59 -30.30 8.18
C THR A 113 8.01 -28.94 8.75
N LEU A 114 7.14 -27.95 8.60
CA LEU A 114 7.35 -26.66 9.25
C LEU A 114 7.30 -26.84 10.78
N LYS A 115 8.16 -26.12 11.49
CA LYS A 115 8.28 -26.16 12.94
C LYS A 115 8.08 -24.76 13.50
N LYS A 116 7.61 -24.69 14.76
CA LYS A 116 7.57 -23.41 15.46
C LYS A 116 8.99 -22.82 15.49
N PRO A 117 9.15 -21.52 15.21
CA PRO A 117 10.43 -20.86 15.32
C PRO A 117 10.93 -20.92 16.77
N ILE A 118 12.25 -20.99 16.94
CA ILE A 118 12.94 -20.91 18.23
C ILE A 118 13.61 -19.53 18.24
N TYR A 119 13.24 -18.67 19.19
CA TYR A 119 13.81 -17.33 19.28
C TYR A 119 14.94 -17.33 20.31
N GLU A 120 16.19 -17.40 19.83
CA GLU A 120 17.39 -17.31 20.65
C GLU A 120 17.83 -15.84 20.77
N GLU A 121 17.00 -14.98 21.37
CA GLU A 121 17.29 -13.56 21.67
C GLU A 121 17.06 -12.52 20.54
N GLU A 122 17.24 -12.87 19.26
CA GLU A 122 16.92 -11.94 18.16
C GLU A 122 15.44 -11.97 17.73
N ASN A 123 14.81 -10.79 17.67
CA ASN A 123 13.47 -10.64 17.11
C ASN A 123 13.47 -11.03 15.62
N PRO A 124 12.51 -11.84 15.17
CA PRO A 124 12.48 -12.31 13.80
C PRO A 124 12.27 -11.15 12.82
N THR A 125 13.19 -11.02 11.87
CA THR A 125 13.17 -9.92 10.89
C THR A 125 12.30 -10.28 9.69
N PRO A 126 11.36 -9.41 9.28
CA PRO A 126 10.53 -9.66 8.11
C PRO A 126 11.33 -9.90 6.84
N ALA A 127 10.85 -10.84 6.02
CA ALA A 127 11.49 -11.15 4.74
C ALA A 127 10.48 -11.54 3.65
N ARG A 128 10.84 -11.23 2.40
CA ARG A 128 10.00 -11.44 1.22
C ARG A 128 9.74 -12.91 0.88
N HIS A 129 10.56 -13.83 1.38
CA HIS A 129 10.39 -15.26 1.14
C HIS A 129 9.38 -15.89 2.11
N TYR A 130 9.02 -15.17 3.17
CA TYR A 130 7.95 -15.57 4.07
C TYR A 130 6.59 -15.05 3.58
N PRO A 131 5.49 -15.78 3.87
CA PRO A 131 4.17 -15.30 3.56
C PRO A 131 3.81 -14.01 4.30
N PRO A 132 2.87 -13.21 3.74
CA PRO A 132 2.18 -13.43 2.47
C PRO A 132 2.86 -12.63 1.32
N PHE A 133 4.19 -12.45 1.34
CA PHE A 133 4.94 -11.81 0.25
C PHE A 133 5.11 -12.68 -1.00
N VAL A 134 4.93 -13.99 -0.87
CA VAL A 134 5.02 -14.93 -1.98
C VAL A 134 3.85 -14.70 -2.95
N THR A 135 4.08 -13.86 -3.95
CA THR A 135 3.05 -13.21 -4.80
C THR A 135 2.81 -13.92 -6.14
N GLY A 136 3.50 -15.04 -6.39
CA GLY A 136 3.38 -15.84 -7.62
C GLY A 136 2.33 -16.96 -7.55
N LYS A 137 2.76 -18.19 -7.87
CA LYS A 137 1.94 -19.44 -7.79
C LYS A 137 1.30 -19.66 -6.41
N ASP A 138 1.81 -19.01 -5.36
CA ASP A 138 1.45 -19.21 -3.95
C ASP A 138 0.49 -18.14 -3.41
N LYS A 139 -0.37 -17.58 -4.26
CA LYS A 139 -1.60 -16.92 -3.75
C LYS A 139 -2.35 -17.85 -2.80
N VAL A 140 -2.25 -19.15 -3.05
CA VAL A 140 -2.77 -20.26 -2.25
C VAL A 140 -1.76 -20.65 -1.17
N ILE A 141 -2.26 -20.94 0.03
CA ILE A 141 -1.48 -21.42 1.16
C ILE A 141 -0.95 -22.82 0.85
N HIS A 142 0.37 -22.98 0.95
CA HIS A 142 1.05 -24.24 0.70
C HIS A 142 0.63 -25.33 1.69
N GLU A 143 0.53 -26.60 1.26
CA GLU A 143 0.02 -27.71 2.08
C GLU A 143 0.80 -27.89 3.41
N LYS A 144 2.11 -27.63 3.40
CA LYS A 144 2.93 -27.62 4.63
C LYS A 144 2.44 -26.61 5.68
N TYR A 145 1.96 -25.44 5.28
CA TYR A 145 1.34 -24.46 6.19
C TYR A 145 0.00 -24.97 6.72
N LEU A 146 -0.79 -25.68 5.90
CA LEU A 146 -2.04 -26.31 6.37
C LEU A 146 -1.78 -27.31 7.49
N THR A 147 -0.81 -28.22 7.28
CA THR A 147 -0.42 -29.21 8.29
C THR A 147 0.14 -28.53 9.55
N TYR A 148 0.95 -27.50 9.37
CA TYR A 148 1.53 -26.72 10.46
C TYR A 148 0.45 -26.02 11.31
N TYR A 149 -0.48 -25.31 10.68
CA TYR A 149 -1.57 -24.62 11.38
C TYR A 149 -2.51 -25.61 12.07
N LYS A 150 -2.88 -26.73 11.42
CA LYS A 150 -3.69 -27.78 12.07
C LYS A 150 -3.03 -28.35 13.32
N LYS A 151 -1.69 -28.46 13.32
CA LYS A 151 -0.93 -29.00 14.45
C LYS A 151 -0.75 -28.00 15.59
N TYR A 152 -0.37 -26.75 15.28
CA TYR A 152 0.08 -25.79 16.29
C TYR A 152 -0.90 -24.65 16.57
N PHE A 153 -1.88 -24.43 15.68
CA PHE A 153 -2.85 -23.33 15.74
C PHE A 153 -4.25 -23.81 15.33
N PRO A 154 -4.84 -24.80 16.03
CA PRO A 154 -6.10 -25.43 15.61
C PRO A 154 -7.31 -24.50 15.59
N SER A 155 -7.21 -23.31 16.20
CA SER A 155 -8.24 -22.26 16.13
C SER A 155 -8.26 -21.50 14.81
N LEU A 156 -7.17 -21.54 14.02
CA LEU A 156 -7.12 -20.92 12.70
C LEU A 156 -7.88 -21.78 11.69
N LYS A 157 -8.82 -21.15 11.01
CA LYS A 157 -9.58 -21.75 9.92
C LYS A 157 -8.72 -21.73 8.65
N VAL A 158 -8.31 -22.91 8.19
CA VAL A 158 -7.49 -23.05 7.00
C VAL A 158 -7.79 -24.35 6.25
N ASP A 159 -7.97 -24.23 4.94
CA ASP A 159 -8.38 -25.33 4.06
C ASP A 159 -7.49 -25.44 2.82
N LYS A 160 -7.49 -26.62 2.20
CA LYS A 160 -6.76 -26.87 0.96
C LYS A 160 -7.30 -25.96 -0.15
N GLY A 161 -6.39 -25.27 -0.84
CA GLY A 161 -6.76 -24.32 -1.91
C GLY A 161 -7.05 -22.90 -1.42
N MET A 162 -7.08 -22.65 -0.11
CA MET A 162 -7.33 -21.33 0.47
C MET A 162 -6.22 -20.33 0.10
N LYS A 163 -6.60 -19.12 -0.29
CA LYS A 163 -5.67 -18.02 -0.55
C LYS A 163 -5.28 -17.28 0.73
N TRP A 164 -4.11 -16.64 0.74
CA TRP A 164 -3.67 -15.82 1.88
C TRP A 164 -4.67 -14.71 2.24
N VAL A 165 -5.28 -14.05 1.25
CA VAL A 165 -6.30 -13.01 1.50
C VAL A 165 -7.55 -13.61 2.16
N GLU A 166 -7.99 -14.79 1.72
CA GLU A 166 -9.13 -15.50 2.30
C GLU A 166 -8.83 -15.93 3.74
N PHE A 167 -7.63 -16.46 3.99
CA PHE A 167 -7.17 -16.83 5.32
C PHE A 167 -7.11 -15.65 6.29
N LEU A 168 -6.55 -14.51 5.86
CA LEU A 168 -6.47 -13.29 6.69
C LEU A 168 -7.87 -12.70 6.96
N THR A 169 -8.79 -12.85 6.02
CA THR A 169 -10.19 -12.42 6.15
C THR A 169 -10.97 -13.31 7.11
N ILE A 170 -10.91 -14.63 6.95
CA ILE A 170 -11.67 -15.58 7.79
C ILE A 170 -11.16 -15.57 9.23
N ASN A 171 -9.87 -15.34 9.42
CA ASN A 171 -9.22 -15.28 10.73
C ASN A 171 -8.96 -13.84 11.18
N PHE A 172 -9.76 -12.88 10.71
CA PHE A 172 -9.52 -11.45 10.92
C PHE A 172 -9.31 -11.07 12.40
N GLU A 173 -10.18 -11.57 13.30
CA GLU A 173 -10.10 -11.31 14.74
C GLU A 173 -8.82 -11.85 15.39
N PHE A 174 -8.26 -12.94 14.85
CA PHE A 174 -7.01 -13.52 15.34
C PHE A 174 -5.84 -12.54 15.16
N PHE A 175 -5.88 -11.76 14.07
CA PHE A 175 -4.84 -10.81 13.68
C PHE A 175 -5.10 -9.38 14.21
N SER A 176 -5.92 -9.23 15.25
CA SER A 176 -6.33 -7.95 15.83
C SER A 176 -5.18 -7.05 16.29
N LYS A 177 -4.02 -7.60 16.69
CA LYS A 177 -2.84 -6.79 17.04
C LYS A 177 -2.35 -5.91 15.89
N VAL A 178 -2.55 -6.37 14.65
CA VAL A 178 -2.23 -5.60 13.44
C VAL A 178 -3.47 -4.89 12.92
N HIS A 179 -4.62 -5.56 12.92
CA HIS A 179 -5.84 -5.01 12.31
C HIS A 179 -6.44 -3.84 13.07
N ASN A 180 -6.19 -3.73 14.38
CA ASN A 180 -6.70 -2.64 15.21
C ASN A 180 -5.71 -1.47 15.34
N VAL A 181 -4.61 -1.46 14.56
CA VAL A 181 -3.67 -0.36 14.57
C VAL A 181 -4.27 0.82 13.82
N GLU A 182 -4.61 1.88 14.55
CA GLU A 182 -5.26 3.08 14.02
C GLU A 182 -4.50 3.68 12.83
N GLU A 183 -3.17 3.80 12.93
CA GLU A 183 -2.37 4.37 11.84
C GLU A 183 -2.35 3.50 10.57
N LEU A 184 -2.49 2.18 10.72
CA LEU A 184 -2.60 1.28 9.57
C LEU A 184 -3.98 1.43 8.91
N GLN A 185 -5.05 1.48 9.71
CA GLN A 185 -6.40 1.72 9.22
C GLN A 185 -6.49 3.09 8.51
N ARG A 186 -5.91 4.12 9.12
CA ARG A 186 -5.81 5.47 8.52
C ARG A 186 -5.09 5.44 7.18
N PHE A 187 -3.96 4.74 7.08
CA PHE A 187 -3.25 4.63 5.80
C PHE A 187 -4.07 3.90 4.72
N ALA A 188 -4.88 2.91 5.12
CA ALA A 188 -5.79 2.23 4.21
C ALA A 188 -6.83 3.19 3.61
N VAL A 189 -7.39 4.11 4.42
CA VAL A 189 -8.32 5.16 3.97
C VAL A 189 -7.61 6.15 3.04
N LEU A 190 -6.42 6.58 3.42
CA LEU A 190 -5.67 7.62 2.71
C LEU A 190 -5.12 7.18 1.34
N THR A 191 -5.09 5.87 1.05
CA THR A 191 -4.49 5.32 -0.18
C THR A 191 -5.03 5.97 -1.47
N HIS A 192 -6.31 6.38 -1.50
CA HIS A 192 -6.98 6.93 -2.69
C HIS A 192 -7.42 8.38 -2.52
N THR A 193 -6.74 9.11 -1.64
CA THR A 193 -6.97 10.55 -1.47
C THR A 193 -6.10 11.35 -2.43
N ILE A 194 -6.53 12.56 -2.77
CA ILE A 194 -5.77 13.49 -3.64
C ILE A 194 -4.33 13.69 -3.16
N GLY A 195 -4.14 13.72 -1.85
CA GLY A 195 -2.83 13.87 -1.22
C GLY A 195 -1.88 12.70 -1.44
N ASN A 196 -2.38 11.50 -1.75
CA ASN A 196 -1.55 10.33 -2.03
C ASN A 196 -1.19 10.17 -3.51
N ILE A 197 -1.87 10.88 -4.40
CA ILE A 197 -1.65 10.79 -5.85
C ILE A 197 -0.62 11.84 -6.26
N VAL A 198 0.46 11.41 -6.89
CA VAL A 198 1.57 12.28 -7.29
C VAL A 198 1.83 12.11 -8.79
N THR A 199 1.92 13.23 -9.52
CA THR A 199 2.37 13.21 -10.91
C THR A 199 3.87 12.93 -10.95
N VAL A 200 4.28 11.99 -11.79
CA VAL A 200 5.67 11.54 -11.89
C VAL A 200 6.15 11.60 -13.34
N PRO A 201 7.46 11.75 -13.60
CA PRO A 201 8.01 11.71 -14.95
C PRO A 201 7.74 10.37 -15.65
N TYR A 202 7.64 10.41 -16.99
CA TYR A 202 7.61 9.19 -17.79
C TYR A 202 8.84 8.31 -17.49
N GLY A 203 8.62 7.00 -17.35
CA GLY A 203 9.70 6.07 -17.03
C GLY A 203 10.13 6.08 -15.55
N PHE A 204 9.48 6.85 -14.67
CA PHE A 204 9.76 6.83 -13.22
C PHE A 204 9.68 5.41 -12.63
N ASN A 205 8.76 4.59 -13.13
CA ASN A 205 8.61 3.20 -12.71
C ASN A 205 9.57 2.22 -13.39
N ALA A 206 10.36 2.66 -14.39
CA ALA A 206 11.36 1.82 -15.04
C ALA A 206 12.52 1.54 -14.07
N GLY A 207 12.67 0.28 -13.66
CA GLY A 207 13.73 -0.15 -12.73
C GLY A 207 13.37 -0.06 -11.24
N ARG A 208 12.18 0.43 -10.89
CA ARG A 208 11.64 0.35 -9.51
C ARG A 208 11.13 -1.07 -9.23
N GLY A 209 11.36 -1.54 -8.00
CA GLY A 209 10.89 -2.85 -7.57
C GLY A 209 9.49 -2.76 -6.94
N HIS A 210 8.75 -3.87 -6.96
CA HIS A 210 7.37 -3.93 -6.43
C HIS A 210 7.23 -3.75 -4.90
N ASN A 211 8.31 -3.49 -4.17
CA ASN A 211 8.33 -3.42 -2.70
C ASN A 211 9.07 -2.17 -2.19
N ASP A 212 9.25 -1.17 -3.06
CA ASP A 212 9.93 0.06 -2.68
C ASP A 212 8.91 1.01 -2.03
N TYR A 213 9.33 1.69 -0.96
CA TYR A 213 8.54 2.70 -0.29
C TYR A 213 8.67 4.05 -1.03
N TRP A 214 7.78 4.98 -0.71
CA TRP A 214 7.69 6.25 -1.44
C TRP A 214 8.88 7.18 -1.21
N ASP A 215 9.50 7.19 -0.03
CA ASP A 215 10.75 7.93 0.23
C ASP A 215 11.89 7.48 -0.70
N TRP A 216 11.99 6.18 -1.03
CA TRP A 216 12.92 5.70 -2.05
C TRP A 216 12.59 6.25 -3.44
N GLY A 217 11.30 6.28 -3.79
CA GLY A 217 10.84 6.91 -5.03
C GLY A 217 11.19 8.40 -5.11
N LEU A 218 10.98 9.13 -4.02
CA LEU A 218 11.36 10.53 -3.89
C LEU A 218 12.87 10.72 -3.98
N LYS A 219 13.68 9.85 -3.36
CA LYS A 219 15.14 9.95 -3.45
C LYS A 219 15.63 9.77 -4.88
N LEU A 220 15.02 8.87 -5.64
CA LEU A 220 15.32 8.72 -7.08
C LEU A 220 14.96 9.99 -7.87
N LEU A 221 13.81 10.61 -7.56
CA LEU A 221 13.42 11.89 -8.19
C LEU A 221 14.38 13.02 -7.82
N GLN A 222 14.75 13.12 -6.55
CA GLN A 222 15.73 14.09 -6.07
C GLN A 222 17.05 13.95 -6.83
N CYS A 223 17.63 12.75 -6.86
CA CYS A 223 18.89 12.50 -7.58
C CYS A 223 18.79 12.80 -9.09
N PHE A 224 17.61 12.66 -9.70
CA PHE A 224 17.39 12.97 -11.12
C PHE A 224 17.21 14.48 -11.37
N LEU A 225 16.55 15.19 -10.46
CA LEU A 225 16.14 16.59 -10.65
C LEU A 225 17.14 17.61 -10.08
N GLU A 226 17.93 17.24 -9.07
CA GLU A 226 18.96 18.10 -8.49
C GLU A 226 20.01 18.59 -9.50
N PRO A 227 20.59 17.73 -10.37
CA PRO A 227 21.62 18.17 -11.33
C PRO A 227 21.14 19.23 -12.33
N ILE A 228 19.82 19.35 -12.53
CA ILE A 228 19.20 20.35 -13.41
C ILE A 228 18.52 21.49 -12.65
N GLY A 229 18.70 21.57 -11.32
CA GLY A 229 18.12 22.61 -10.48
C GLY A 229 16.59 22.59 -10.39
N ALA A 230 15.96 21.44 -10.63
CA ALA A 230 14.50 21.31 -10.72
C ALA A 230 13.85 20.71 -9.46
N TRP A 231 14.63 20.22 -8.50
CA TRP A 231 14.12 19.48 -7.35
C TRP A 231 13.22 20.31 -6.43
N GLU A 232 13.68 21.47 -5.94
CA GLU A 232 12.88 22.33 -5.05
C GLU A 232 11.59 22.78 -5.73
N ASN A 233 11.68 23.16 -7.02
CA ASN A 233 10.51 23.52 -7.82
C ASN A 233 9.53 22.35 -7.94
N PHE A 234 10.02 21.13 -8.15
CA PHE A 234 9.18 19.94 -8.17
C PHE A 234 8.49 19.72 -6.81
N VAL A 235 9.23 19.82 -5.70
CA VAL A 235 8.66 19.70 -4.35
C VAL A 235 7.54 20.71 -4.12
N ASN A 236 7.76 21.97 -4.50
CA ASN A 236 6.81 23.05 -4.29
C ASN A 236 5.57 22.94 -5.20
N ILE A 237 5.77 22.68 -6.50
CA ILE A 237 4.69 22.53 -7.47
C ILE A 237 3.76 21.36 -7.10
N TYR A 238 4.32 20.24 -6.62
CA TYR A 238 3.55 19.05 -6.30
C TYR A 238 3.19 18.93 -4.82
N HIS A 239 3.38 19.97 -4.01
CA HIS A 239 3.03 20.03 -2.58
C HIS A 239 3.70 18.92 -1.73
N LEU A 240 4.97 18.62 -1.98
CA LEU A 240 5.71 17.52 -1.34
C LEU A 240 6.54 17.97 -0.12
N SER A 241 6.36 19.19 0.37
CA SER A 241 7.20 19.75 1.46
C SER A 241 7.20 18.94 2.75
N CYS A 242 6.13 18.20 3.05
CA CYS A 242 6.07 17.30 4.21
C CYS A 242 6.95 16.05 4.10
N TYR A 243 7.45 15.73 2.91
CA TYR A 243 8.35 14.59 2.66
C TYR A 243 9.83 14.96 2.67
N VAL A 244 10.17 16.24 2.80
CA VAL A 244 11.54 16.74 2.80
C VAL A 244 11.81 17.57 4.06
N ASP A 245 13.08 17.71 4.44
CA ASP A 245 13.50 18.62 5.49
C ASP A 245 13.65 20.06 4.98
N ASN A 246 14.20 20.94 5.81
CA ASN A 246 14.35 22.37 5.48
C ASN A 246 15.38 22.62 4.38
N GLU A 247 16.24 21.64 4.13
CA GLU A 247 17.27 21.61 3.11
C GLU A 247 16.79 20.91 1.82
N TYR A 248 15.49 20.58 1.76
CA TYR A 248 14.86 19.80 0.69
C TYR A 248 15.39 18.36 0.57
N GLU A 249 16.10 17.83 1.55
CA GLU A 249 16.50 16.43 1.54
C GLU A 249 15.32 15.52 1.89
N VAL A 250 15.19 14.41 1.15
CA VAL A 250 14.11 13.44 1.40
C VAL A 250 14.25 12.82 2.78
N ILE A 251 13.21 12.96 3.59
CA ILE A 251 13.19 12.39 4.94
C ILE A 251 12.99 10.87 4.84
N PRO A 252 13.93 10.05 5.35
CA PRO A 252 13.77 8.60 5.37
C PRO A 252 12.69 8.17 6.37
N TYR A 253 11.88 7.19 5.99
CA TYR A 253 10.81 6.70 6.87
C TYR A 253 11.30 6.03 8.16
N TRP A 254 12.49 5.43 8.13
CA TRP A 254 13.19 4.93 9.30
C TRP A 254 14.71 4.99 9.08
N GLU A 255 15.46 4.69 10.14
CA GLU A 255 16.92 4.79 10.12
C GLU A 255 17.53 3.90 9.04
N ASN A 256 18.48 4.45 8.27
CA ASN A 256 19.19 3.76 7.20
C ASN A 256 18.31 3.25 6.04
N HIS A 257 17.04 3.64 5.95
CA HIS A 257 16.16 3.18 4.87
C HIS A 257 16.63 3.63 3.47
N LEU A 258 17.18 4.84 3.36
CA LEU A 258 17.73 5.39 2.12
C LEU A 258 19.24 5.09 1.96
N ALA A 259 19.82 4.23 2.79
CA ALA A 259 21.25 3.90 2.69
C ALA A 259 21.56 3.21 1.33
N PRO A 260 22.70 3.53 0.69
CA PRO A 260 23.07 2.96 -0.60
C PRO A 260 23.09 1.42 -0.57
N ASN A 261 22.57 0.78 -1.63
CA ASN A 261 22.55 -0.67 -1.82
C ASN A 261 21.74 -1.48 -0.81
N ILE A 262 20.88 -0.84 0.00
CA ILE A 262 20.04 -1.55 0.97
C ILE A 262 18.56 -1.26 0.72
N ARG A 263 17.84 -2.22 0.13
CA ARG A 263 16.36 -2.18 0.09
C ARG A 263 15.82 -2.88 1.33
N LEU A 264 15.67 -2.13 2.41
CA LEU A 264 15.21 -2.68 3.69
C LEU A 264 13.70 -2.80 3.75
N LEU A 265 13.23 -3.89 4.33
CA LEU A 265 11.91 -3.95 4.94
C LEU A 265 12.03 -3.37 6.36
N PRO A 266 10.96 -2.76 6.91
CA PRO A 266 10.96 -2.36 8.31
C PRO A 266 11.19 -3.60 9.18
N LYS A 267 12.07 -3.49 10.18
CA LYS A 267 12.55 -4.65 10.95
C LYS A 267 11.75 -4.91 12.20
N ASN A 268 11.10 -3.88 12.72
CA ASN A 268 10.40 -3.90 14.00
C ASN A 268 9.15 -3.02 13.95
N GLU A 269 8.33 -3.13 14.99
CA GLU A 269 7.08 -2.37 15.11
C GLU A 269 7.32 -0.86 15.15
N PHE A 270 8.42 -0.41 15.76
CA PHE A 270 8.76 1.02 15.84
C PHE A 270 8.95 1.63 14.45
N ASP A 271 9.69 0.98 13.55
CA ASP A 271 9.88 1.44 12.16
C ASP A 271 8.55 1.51 11.42
N ILE A 272 7.67 0.51 11.63
CA ILE A 272 6.34 0.48 10.99
C ILE A 272 5.47 1.64 11.48
N ILE A 273 5.37 1.86 12.79
CA ILE A 273 4.55 2.92 13.36
C ILE A 273 5.10 4.30 12.97
N ARG A 274 6.44 4.46 12.97
CA ARG A 274 7.09 5.69 12.49
C ARG A 274 6.73 5.98 11.03
N PHE A 275 6.85 4.98 10.16
CA PHE A 275 6.45 5.08 8.77
C PHE A 275 4.98 5.47 8.62
N LEU A 276 4.06 4.74 9.28
CA LEU A 276 2.62 4.95 9.15
C LEU A 276 2.22 6.36 9.59
N LYS A 277 2.72 6.83 10.74
CA LYS A 277 2.47 8.19 11.23
C LYS A 277 2.93 9.25 10.24
N HIS A 278 4.14 9.09 9.70
CA HIS A 278 4.72 10.06 8.79
C HIS A 278 3.99 10.06 7.44
N VAL A 279 3.76 8.90 6.83
CA VAL A 279 3.08 8.84 5.52
C VAL A 279 1.64 9.35 5.61
N ASN A 280 0.91 9.04 6.69
CA ASN A 280 -0.44 9.53 6.91
C ASN A 280 -0.47 11.06 7.01
N PHE A 281 0.40 11.61 7.87
CA PHE A 281 0.56 13.06 8.02
C PHE A 281 0.85 13.73 6.68
N CYS A 282 1.79 13.17 5.89
CA CYS A 282 2.16 13.75 4.62
C CYS A 282 1.02 13.74 3.60
N ILE A 283 0.32 12.62 3.47
CA ILE A 283 -0.81 12.49 2.55
C ILE A 283 -1.89 13.51 2.90
N GLU A 284 -2.27 13.61 4.17
CA GLU A 284 -3.29 14.56 4.61
C GLU A 284 -2.86 16.00 4.41
N LYS A 285 -1.63 16.34 4.85
CA LYS A 285 -1.15 17.72 4.76
C LYS A 285 -1.02 18.17 3.31
N ARG A 286 -0.53 17.29 2.44
CA ARG A 286 -0.48 17.52 1.01
C ARG A 286 -1.88 17.70 0.42
N GLY A 287 -2.82 16.83 0.77
CA GLY A 287 -4.21 16.93 0.30
C GLY A 287 -4.89 18.23 0.73
N GLU A 288 -4.70 18.65 1.99
CA GLU A 288 -5.17 19.92 2.52
C GLU A 288 -4.62 21.11 1.70
N ASN A 289 -3.30 21.13 1.49
CA ASN A 289 -2.64 22.20 0.73
C ASN A 289 -3.15 22.29 -0.71
N MET A 290 -3.29 21.14 -1.40
CA MET A 290 -3.83 21.09 -2.76
C MET A 290 -5.26 21.63 -2.82
N MET A 291 -6.12 21.24 -1.89
CA MET A 291 -7.52 21.70 -1.88
C MET A 291 -7.62 23.19 -1.55
N ASN A 292 -6.78 23.70 -0.64
CA ASN A 292 -6.72 25.12 -0.33
C ASN A 292 -6.35 25.95 -1.57
N ASP A 293 -5.33 25.53 -2.32
CA ASP A 293 -4.91 26.25 -3.52
C ASP A 293 -5.90 26.09 -4.68
N PHE A 294 -6.57 24.94 -4.77
CA PHE A 294 -7.64 24.72 -5.74
C PHE A 294 -8.82 25.67 -5.48
N ASN A 295 -9.22 25.84 -4.23
CA ASN A 295 -10.32 26.72 -3.84
C ASN A 295 -9.97 28.21 -4.05
N LYS A 296 -8.71 28.62 -3.79
CA LYS A 296 -8.23 29.97 -4.12
C LYS A 296 -8.34 30.23 -5.62
N LYS A 297 -7.77 29.36 -6.45
CA LYS A 297 -7.81 29.49 -7.93
C LYS A 297 -9.22 29.46 -8.53
N ARG A 298 -10.20 28.86 -7.85
CA ARG A 298 -11.61 28.88 -8.30
C ARG A 298 -12.36 30.17 -7.94
N SER A 299 -11.82 30.93 -6.99
CA SER A 299 -12.42 32.16 -6.49
C SER A 299 -11.87 33.41 -7.20
N ASP A 300 -10.76 33.26 -7.92
CA ASP A 300 -10.13 34.25 -8.80
C ASP A 300 -10.69 34.17 -10.24
#